data_AF-A0A800IDE8-F1
#
_entry.id   AF-A0A800IDE8-F1
#
_cell.length_a   1.000
_cell.length_b   1.000
_cell.length_c   1.000
_cell.angle_alpha   90.00
_cell.angle_beta   90.00
_cell.angle_gamma   90.00
#
_symmetry.space_group_name_H-M   'P 1'
#
loop_
_entity.id
_entity.type
_entity.pdbx_description
1 polymer ?
#
loop_
_entity_poly.entity_id
_entity_poly.type
_entity_poly.pdbx_seq_one_letter_code
_entity_poly.pdbx_strand_id
1 'polypeptide(L)'
;MKVAVVGLPFMLAATACEEPSGADQYNEAKYVGGVYGSTLDVYGFQAHRNNWIDPYWYFDWRSDRCSNSPDTFSYPISWWAVSGSRVVSVWKACERHDFNWKQFYGIEEFIDPTLDTWRSGTIFASNQRLEDDIRFLCWDRLNGVWAAFLPDCLAKAVVYNVAVTAASLSYSVDFHHNGP
;
A
#
# COMPACT_ATOMS: atom_id res chain seq x y z
N MET A 1 -9.57 -63.28 -10.29
CA MET A 1 -10.33 -62.11 -9.77
C MET A 1 -9.56 -60.86 -10.14
N LYS A 2 -10.10 -60.02 -11.03
CA LYS A 2 -9.58 -58.68 -11.30
C LYS A 2 -10.69 -57.71 -10.95
N VAL A 3 -10.51 -56.97 -9.86
CA VAL A 3 -11.42 -55.90 -9.44
C VAL A 3 -11.17 -54.73 -10.39
N ALA A 4 -12.17 -54.39 -11.21
CA ALA A 4 -12.17 -53.16 -11.96
C ALA A 4 -12.48 -52.02 -10.99
N VAL A 5 -11.47 -51.21 -10.67
CA VAL A 5 -11.66 -49.93 -10.00
C VAL A 5 -12.40 -49.02 -10.97
N VAL A 6 -13.68 -48.78 -10.69
CA VAL A 6 -14.49 -47.79 -11.38
C VAL A 6 -13.90 -46.43 -11.02
N GLY A 7 -13.09 -45.88 -11.92
CA GLY A 7 -12.60 -44.50 -11.82
C GLY A 7 -13.78 -43.55 -11.96
N LEU A 8 -14.34 -43.12 -10.82
CA LEU A 8 -15.16 -41.92 -10.78
C LEU A 8 -14.33 -40.75 -11.32
N PRO A 9 -14.81 -40.00 -12.33
CA PRO A 9 -14.21 -38.72 -12.63
C PRO A 9 -14.50 -37.81 -11.44
N PHE A 10 -13.48 -37.54 -10.63
CA PHE A 10 -13.42 -36.33 -9.82
C PHE A 10 -13.44 -35.16 -10.80
N MET A 11 -14.64 -34.73 -11.21
CA MET A 11 -14.82 -33.37 -11.68
C MET A 11 -14.62 -32.49 -10.46
N LEU A 12 -13.37 -32.07 -10.21
CA LEU A 12 -13.16 -30.82 -9.50
C LEU A 12 -13.88 -29.77 -10.35
N ALA A 13 -15.06 -29.36 -9.90
CA ALA A 13 -15.61 -28.09 -10.29
C ALA A 13 -14.62 -27.05 -9.78
N ALA A 14 -13.66 -26.67 -10.63
CA ALA A 14 -13.06 -25.36 -10.53
C ALA A 14 -14.23 -24.40 -10.72
N THR A 15 -14.81 -23.94 -9.62
CA THR A 15 -15.60 -22.72 -9.65
C THR A 15 -14.65 -21.69 -10.26
N ALA A 16 -14.89 -21.33 -11.51
CA ALA A 16 -14.22 -20.18 -12.09
C ALA A 16 -14.52 -19.04 -11.12
N CYS A 17 -13.50 -18.55 -10.40
CA CYS A 17 -13.66 -17.34 -9.61
C CYS A 17 -13.97 -16.25 -10.63
N GLU A 18 -15.26 -15.91 -10.79
CA GLU A 18 -15.65 -14.77 -11.58
C GLU A 18 -14.99 -13.54 -10.97
N GLU A 19 -14.33 -12.77 -11.82
CA GLU A 19 -13.68 -11.53 -11.39
C GLU A 19 -14.78 -10.57 -10.88
N PRO A 20 -14.63 -9.98 -9.68
CA PRO A 20 -15.64 -9.06 -9.16
C PRO A 20 -15.83 -7.85 -10.06
N SER A 21 -16.99 -7.18 -9.95
CA SER A 21 -17.22 -5.93 -10.68
C SER A 21 -16.18 -4.88 -10.29
N GLY A 22 -15.87 -3.93 -11.19
CA GLY A 22 -14.91 -2.86 -10.88
C GLY A 22 -15.27 -2.05 -9.62
N ALA A 23 -16.56 -1.91 -9.32
CA ALA A 23 -17.04 -1.27 -8.10
C ALA A 23 -16.75 -2.09 -6.83
N ASP A 24 -16.83 -3.42 -6.90
CA ASP A 24 -16.51 -4.31 -5.79
C ASP A 24 -15.00 -4.36 -5.56
N GLN A 25 -14.22 -4.51 -6.64
CA GLN A 25 -12.76 -4.43 -6.59
C GLN A 25 -12.30 -3.11 -5.94
N TYR A 26 -12.97 -1.99 -6.25
CA TYR A 26 -12.67 -0.68 -5.66
C TYR A 26 -12.93 -0.63 -4.15
N ASN A 27 -14.08 -1.12 -3.70
CA ASN A 27 -14.44 -1.12 -2.29
C ASN A 27 -13.51 -2.02 -1.48
N GLU A 28 -13.11 -3.16 -2.05
CA GLU A 28 -12.15 -4.07 -1.45
C GLU A 28 -10.73 -3.48 -1.44
N ALA A 29 -10.28 -2.84 -2.52
CA ALA A 29 -8.99 -2.14 -2.56
C ALA A 29 -8.95 -1.00 -1.54
N LYS A 30 -10.05 -0.26 -1.37
CA LYS A 30 -10.19 0.74 -0.30
C LYS A 30 -10.06 0.13 1.08
N TYR A 31 -10.69 -1.01 1.32
CA TYR A 31 -10.62 -1.69 2.60
C TYR A 31 -9.19 -2.17 2.88
N VAL A 32 -8.62 -2.94 1.98
CA VAL A 32 -7.28 -3.57 2.07
C VAL A 32 -6.18 -2.51 2.12
N GLY A 33 -6.16 -1.63 1.11
CA GLY A 33 -5.13 -0.62 0.92
C GLY A 33 -5.29 0.61 1.82
N GLY A 34 -6.49 0.84 2.33
CA GLY A 34 -6.82 1.74 3.43
C GLY A 34 -6.59 3.23 3.25
N VAL A 35 -7.01 3.75 2.11
CA VAL A 35 -6.91 5.17 1.75
C VAL A 35 -8.03 6.03 2.35
N TYR A 36 -9.25 5.49 2.50
CA TYR A 36 -10.39 6.20 3.11
C TYR A 36 -11.12 5.33 4.13
N GLY A 37 -11.23 5.79 5.39
CA GLY A 37 -12.04 5.15 6.43
C GLY A 37 -11.61 3.74 6.86
N SER A 38 -10.54 3.20 6.28
CA SER A 38 -10.01 1.88 6.66
C SER A 38 -9.33 1.93 8.01
N THR A 39 -9.59 0.89 8.79
CA THR A 39 -9.01 0.67 10.12
C THR A 39 -7.73 -0.17 10.06
N LEU A 40 -7.31 -0.64 8.88
CA LEU A 40 -6.08 -1.43 8.75
C LEU A 40 -4.86 -0.53 8.90
N ASP A 41 -4.03 -0.82 9.91
CA ASP A 41 -2.68 -0.31 9.98
C ASP A 41 -1.76 -1.01 8.96
N VAL A 42 -0.51 -0.55 8.87
CA VAL A 42 0.46 -1.12 7.93
C VAL A 42 0.73 -2.61 8.19
N TYR A 43 0.60 -3.10 9.43
CA TYR A 43 0.77 -4.52 9.74
C TYR A 43 -0.45 -5.35 9.35
N GLY A 44 -1.66 -4.80 9.52
CA GLY A 44 -2.90 -5.38 9.02
C GLY A 44 -2.88 -5.55 7.50
N PHE A 45 -2.45 -4.51 6.76
CA PHE A 45 -2.23 -4.61 5.32
C PHE A 45 -1.23 -5.71 4.97
N GLN A 46 -0.10 -5.79 5.66
CA GLN A 46 0.91 -6.82 5.40
C GLN A 46 0.41 -8.23 5.72
N ALA A 47 -0.43 -8.39 6.75
CA ALA A 47 -1.08 -9.66 7.05
C ALA A 47 -2.07 -10.06 5.93
N HIS A 48 -2.81 -9.10 5.37
CA HIS A 48 -3.64 -9.32 4.18
C HIS A 48 -2.80 -9.74 2.98
N ARG A 49 -1.77 -8.95 2.63
CA ARG A 49 -0.87 -9.25 1.52
C ARG A 49 -0.21 -10.63 1.63
N ASN A 50 0.18 -11.07 2.83
CA ASN A 50 0.91 -12.34 2.97
C ASN A 50 -0.01 -13.57 3.08
N ASN A 51 -1.24 -13.43 3.58
CA ASN A 51 -2.12 -14.57 3.86
C ASN A 51 -3.36 -14.64 2.96
N TRP A 52 -3.67 -13.59 2.20
CA TRP A 52 -4.93 -13.46 1.46
C TRP A 52 -4.72 -13.13 -0.02
N ILE A 53 -3.58 -13.50 -0.62
CA ILE A 53 -3.37 -13.28 -2.07
C ILE A 53 -4.42 -14.05 -2.89
N ASP A 54 -4.71 -15.30 -2.50
CA ASP A 54 -5.62 -16.19 -3.25
C ASP A 54 -7.04 -15.64 -3.45
N PRO A 55 -7.75 -15.10 -2.43
CA PRO A 55 -9.06 -14.48 -2.64
C PRO A 55 -9.00 -13.14 -3.39
N TYR A 56 -7.83 -12.51 -3.49
CA TYR A 56 -7.63 -11.19 -4.12
C TYR A 56 -6.63 -11.27 -5.29
N TRP A 57 -6.71 -12.35 -6.08
CA TRP A 57 -5.78 -12.64 -7.18
C TRP A 57 -5.82 -11.59 -8.30
N TYR A 58 -6.92 -10.84 -8.41
CA TYR A 58 -7.13 -9.77 -9.38
C TYR A 58 -6.44 -8.45 -9.00
N PHE A 59 -5.95 -8.30 -7.77
CA PHE A 59 -5.16 -7.13 -7.40
C PHE A 59 -3.70 -7.23 -7.84
N ASP A 60 -3.14 -6.11 -8.30
CA ASP A 60 -1.69 -6.00 -8.52
C ASP A 60 -0.93 -5.77 -7.20
N TRP A 61 -0.41 -6.86 -6.63
CA TRP A 61 0.38 -6.87 -5.39
C TRP A 61 1.87 -6.57 -5.58
N ARG A 62 2.34 -6.36 -6.82
CA ARG A 62 3.75 -6.09 -7.09
C ARG A 62 4.16 -4.78 -6.44
N SER A 63 5.39 -4.70 -5.98
CA SER A 63 5.95 -3.48 -5.40
C SER A 63 7.46 -3.45 -5.62
N ASP A 64 7.97 -2.29 -6.01
CA ASP A 64 9.38 -1.94 -6.01
C ASP A 64 9.76 -1.19 -4.72
N ARG A 65 8.87 -1.24 -3.73
CA ARG A 65 8.97 -0.65 -2.40
C ARG A 65 9.10 0.86 -2.49
N CYS A 66 10.11 1.46 -1.90
CA CYS A 66 10.21 2.92 -1.87
C CYS A 66 10.75 3.52 -3.17
N SER A 67 10.73 2.77 -4.28
CA SER A 67 11.20 3.13 -5.63
C SER A 67 12.53 3.88 -5.63
N ASN A 68 12.48 5.21 -5.69
CA ASN A 68 13.64 6.12 -5.76
C ASN A 68 14.12 6.61 -4.38
N SER A 69 13.47 6.17 -3.31
CA SER A 69 13.79 6.49 -1.92
C SER A 69 14.29 5.25 -1.18
N PRO A 70 15.09 5.42 -0.11
CA PRO A 70 15.56 4.29 0.68
C PRO A 70 14.41 3.46 1.31
N ASP A 71 14.54 2.14 1.35
CA ASP A 71 13.60 1.24 2.07
C ASP A 71 13.68 1.37 3.60
N THR A 72 14.76 2.00 4.08
CA THR A 72 15.02 2.26 5.50
C THR A 72 15.65 3.63 5.64
N PHE A 73 15.38 4.31 6.75
CA PHE A 73 16.11 5.51 7.11
C PHE A 73 16.64 5.42 8.52
N SER A 74 17.70 6.19 8.77
CA SER A 74 18.31 6.37 10.07
C SER A 74 18.04 7.77 10.60
N TYR A 75 17.77 7.88 11.91
CA TYR A 75 17.71 9.17 12.60
C TYR A 75 18.58 9.12 13.87
N PRO A 76 19.20 10.24 14.24
CA PRO A 76 20.02 10.30 15.44
C PRO A 76 19.15 10.17 16.70
N ILE A 77 19.71 9.53 17.73
CA ILE A 77 19.24 9.68 19.11
C ILE A 77 20.36 10.34 19.88
N SER A 78 20.10 11.49 20.49
CA SER A 78 21.01 12.11 21.46
C SER A 78 20.26 12.61 22.68
N TRP A 79 20.49 11.98 23.83
CA TRP A 79 20.03 12.48 25.14
C TRP A 79 21.09 12.20 26.20
N TRP A 80 21.66 13.27 26.75
CA TRP A 80 22.57 13.32 27.90
C TRP A 80 23.83 12.44 27.76
N ALA A 81 23.70 11.12 27.87
CA ALA A 81 24.79 10.14 27.77
C ALA A 81 24.56 9.04 26.71
N VAL A 82 23.38 8.98 26.11
CA VAL A 82 23.05 8.01 25.04
C VAL A 82 23.17 8.73 23.70
N SER A 83 24.13 8.29 22.89
CA SER A 83 24.27 8.67 21.49
C SER A 83 24.18 7.41 20.61
N GLY A 84 23.49 7.53 19.49
CA GLY A 84 23.36 6.44 18.54
C GLY A 84 22.43 6.79 17.40
N SER A 85 22.08 5.79 16.61
CA SER A 85 21.09 5.95 15.55
C SER A 85 20.06 4.83 15.62
N ARG A 86 18.81 5.15 15.28
CA ARG A 86 17.76 4.15 15.05
C ARG A 86 17.50 4.06 13.57
N VAL A 87 17.35 2.82 13.14
CA VAL A 87 16.88 2.47 11.82
C VAL A 87 15.39 2.17 11.90
N VAL A 88 14.62 2.77 10.98
CA VAL A 88 13.21 2.47 10.74
C VAL A 88 13.11 1.90 9.34
N SER A 89 12.44 0.75 9.22
CA SER A 89 12.14 0.12 7.94
C SER A 89 10.79 0.60 7.44
N VAL A 90 10.77 1.29 6.30
CA VAL A 90 9.56 1.89 5.72
C VAL A 90 9.05 1.17 4.49
N TRP A 91 9.77 0.16 3.99
CA TRP A 91 9.36 -0.62 2.82
C TRP A 91 7.92 -1.14 2.89
N LYS A 92 7.42 -1.51 4.08
CA LYS A 92 6.02 -1.97 4.25
C LYS A 92 5.00 -0.88 3.96
N ALA A 93 5.30 0.36 4.33
CA ALA A 93 4.46 1.52 4.04
C ALA A 93 4.50 1.83 2.54
N CYS A 94 5.69 1.73 1.92
CA CYS A 94 5.85 1.92 0.47
C CYS A 94 5.13 0.83 -0.34
N GLU A 95 5.17 -0.44 0.09
CA GLU A 95 4.41 -1.52 -0.58
C GLU A 95 2.90 -1.30 -0.54
N ARG A 96 2.38 -0.73 0.55
CA ARG A 96 0.98 -0.36 0.65
C ARG A 96 0.64 0.84 -0.23
N HIS A 97 1.55 1.81 -0.31
CA HIS A 97 1.43 2.95 -1.21
C HIS A 97 1.38 2.51 -2.67
N ASP A 98 2.28 1.59 -3.09
CA ASP A 98 2.28 1.01 -4.43
C ASP A 98 0.98 0.26 -4.73
N PHE A 99 0.50 -0.54 -3.78
CA PHE A 99 -0.77 -1.25 -3.92
C PHE A 99 -1.91 -0.27 -4.17
N ASN A 100 -2.02 0.77 -3.32
CA ASN A 100 -3.03 1.82 -3.46
C ASN A 100 -2.92 2.49 -4.82
N TRP A 101 -1.72 2.90 -5.21
CA TRP A 101 -1.49 3.54 -6.49
C TRP A 101 -1.98 2.69 -7.65
N LYS A 102 -1.60 1.40 -7.66
CA LYS A 102 -1.94 0.47 -8.75
C LYS A 102 -3.42 0.13 -8.79
N GLN A 103 -4.07 -0.09 -7.65
CA GLN A 103 -5.49 -0.41 -7.63
C GLN A 103 -6.34 0.80 -8.03
N PHE A 104 -6.02 1.99 -7.54
CA PHE A 104 -6.82 3.18 -7.87
C PHE A 104 -6.55 3.72 -9.26
N TYR A 105 -5.37 3.47 -9.83
CA TYR A 105 -5.07 3.78 -11.23
C TYR A 105 -5.64 2.73 -12.19
N GLY A 106 -5.59 1.43 -11.84
CA GLY A 106 -6.09 0.35 -12.70
C GLY A 106 -7.61 0.25 -12.75
N ILE A 107 -8.30 0.57 -11.65
CA ILE A 107 -9.78 0.57 -11.60
C ILE A 107 -10.38 1.78 -12.34
N GLU A 108 -9.57 2.78 -12.67
CA GLU A 108 -9.97 3.98 -13.41
C GLU A 108 -10.51 3.66 -14.81
N GLU A 109 -10.09 2.56 -15.44
CA GLU A 109 -10.65 2.13 -16.73
C GLU A 109 -12.10 1.60 -16.59
N PHE A 110 -12.54 1.26 -15.38
CA PHE A 110 -13.83 0.63 -15.11
C PHE A 110 -14.87 1.56 -14.47
N ILE A 111 -14.45 2.73 -13.97
CA ILE A 111 -15.33 3.70 -13.30
C ILE A 111 -15.21 5.04 -14.05
N ASP A 112 -16.29 5.39 -14.76
CA ASP A 112 -16.52 6.61 -15.56
C ASP A 112 -15.43 7.71 -15.48
N PRO A 113 -14.71 7.99 -16.58
CA PRO A 113 -13.59 8.94 -16.63
C PRO A 113 -13.98 10.42 -16.48
N THR A 114 -15.27 10.75 -16.33
CA THR A 114 -15.71 12.14 -16.08
C THR A 114 -15.42 12.66 -14.66
N LEU A 115 -14.83 11.83 -13.79
CA LEU A 115 -14.48 12.17 -12.42
C LEU A 115 -13.00 12.57 -12.24
N ASP A 116 -12.49 13.55 -12.98
CA ASP A 116 -11.12 14.11 -12.79
C ASP A 116 -10.82 14.52 -11.32
N THR A 117 -11.86 14.86 -10.55
CA THR A 117 -11.76 15.16 -9.10
C THR A 117 -11.50 13.92 -8.23
N TRP A 118 -11.81 12.71 -8.71
CA TRP A 118 -11.53 11.46 -8.00
C TRP A 118 -10.05 11.07 -8.04
N ARG A 119 -9.39 11.31 -9.18
CA ARG A 119 -7.98 10.92 -9.39
C ARG A 119 -7.08 11.65 -8.41
N SER A 120 -7.25 12.97 -8.32
CA SER A 120 -6.48 13.81 -7.41
C SER A 120 -6.78 13.52 -5.93
N GLY A 121 -8.04 13.27 -5.57
CA GLY A 121 -8.43 12.92 -4.20
C GLY A 121 -7.80 11.61 -3.72
N THR A 122 -7.85 10.58 -4.54
CA THR A 122 -7.37 9.24 -4.17
C THR A 122 -5.84 9.14 -4.16
N ILE A 123 -5.18 9.83 -5.10
CA ILE A 123 -3.72 10.02 -5.11
C ILE A 123 -3.26 10.74 -3.84
N PHE A 124 -3.90 11.87 -3.52
CA PHE A 124 -3.54 12.65 -2.34
C PHE A 124 -3.77 11.84 -1.05
N ALA A 125 -4.88 11.12 -0.95
CA ALA A 125 -5.17 10.28 0.20
C ALA A 125 -4.18 9.09 0.31
N SER A 126 -3.72 8.53 -0.80
CA SER A 126 -2.68 7.47 -0.80
C SER A 126 -1.34 8.02 -0.30
N ASN A 127 -0.95 9.21 -0.76
CA ASN A 127 0.26 9.90 -0.32
C ASN A 127 0.20 10.27 1.17
N GLN A 128 -0.95 10.78 1.62
CA GLN A 128 -1.20 11.04 3.04
C GLN A 128 -1.12 9.75 3.87
N ARG A 129 -1.65 8.64 3.34
CA ARG A 129 -1.60 7.35 4.02
C ARG A 129 -0.18 6.81 4.17
N LEU A 130 0.69 7.03 3.17
CA LEU A 130 2.12 6.72 3.28
C LEU A 130 2.75 7.44 4.46
N GLU A 131 2.44 8.74 4.64
CA GLU A 131 2.92 9.50 5.79
C GLU A 131 2.44 8.86 7.09
N ASP A 132 1.15 8.60 7.22
CA ASP A 132 0.54 8.05 8.43
C ASP A 132 1.12 6.67 8.79
N ASP A 133 1.38 5.81 7.81
CA ASP A 133 2.00 4.51 8.05
C ASP A 133 3.48 4.63 8.47
N ILE A 134 4.24 5.57 7.90
CA ILE A 134 5.61 5.84 8.38
C ILE A 134 5.58 6.42 9.79
N ARG A 135 4.63 7.31 10.10
CA ARG A 135 4.43 7.83 11.46
C ARG A 135 4.10 6.71 12.45
N PHE A 136 3.24 5.78 12.06
CA PHE A 136 2.94 4.60 12.86
C PHE A 136 4.19 3.75 13.11
N LEU A 137 5.00 3.47 12.08
CA LEU A 137 6.27 2.74 12.21
C LEU A 137 7.29 3.46 13.11
N CYS A 138 7.32 4.80 13.05
CA CYS A 138 8.10 5.62 13.97
C CYS A 138 7.63 5.44 15.43
N TRP A 139 6.32 5.49 15.67
CA TRP A 139 5.73 5.29 17.00
C TRP A 139 6.01 3.90 17.57
N ASP A 140 5.77 2.86 16.77
CA ASP A 140 6.02 1.46 17.13
C ASP A 140 7.50 1.26 17.52
N ARG A 141 8.43 1.82 16.75
CA ARG A 141 9.86 1.69 17.02
C ARG A 141 10.31 2.33 18.33
N LEU A 142 9.57 3.34 18.81
CA LEU A 142 9.90 4.08 20.03
C LEU A 142 9.31 3.43 21.30
N ASN A 143 8.49 2.37 21.17
CA ASN A 143 7.82 1.66 22.28
C ASN A 143 7.17 2.62 23.30
N GLY A 144 6.74 3.82 22.88
CA GLY A 144 6.21 4.87 23.76
C GLY A 144 7.20 5.54 24.73
N VAL A 145 8.40 4.97 24.97
CA VAL A 145 9.37 5.44 25.99
C VAL A 145 10.23 6.61 25.48
N TRP A 146 10.39 6.74 24.16
CA TRP A 146 11.35 7.67 23.54
C TRP A 146 10.65 8.82 22.78
N ALA A 147 9.51 9.30 23.28
CA ALA A 147 8.68 10.35 22.66
C ALA A 147 9.46 11.63 22.30
N ALA A 148 10.56 11.92 23.01
CA ALA A 148 11.43 13.07 22.73
C ALA A 148 12.14 13.00 21.36
N PHE A 149 12.29 11.81 20.77
CA PHE A 149 12.95 11.59 19.47
C PHE A 149 11.98 11.30 18.34
N LEU A 150 10.69 11.31 18.65
CA LEU A 150 9.63 11.19 17.67
C LEU A 150 9.70 12.30 16.60
N PRO A 151 10.01 13.58 16.91
CA PRO A 151 10.05 14.64 15.89
C PRO A 151 11.01 14.35 14.73
N ASP A 152 12.20 13.82 15.00
CA ASP A 152 13.20 13.51 13.95
C ASP A 152 12.72 12.38 13.03
N CYS A 153 12.02 11.38 13.59
CA CYS A 153 11.43 10.31 12.80
C CYS A 153 10.22 10.81 11.98
N LEU A 154 9.35 11.62 12.59
CA LEU A 154 8.18 12.21 11.90
C LEU A 154 8.60 13.15 10.76
N ALA A 155 9.70 13.89 10.93
CA ALA A 155 10.26 14.72 9.86
C ALA A 155 10.63 13.89 8.62
N LYS A 156 11.13 12.66 8.82
CA LYS A 156 11.39 11.73 7.70
C LYS A 156 10.10 11.28 7.03
N ALA A 157 9.02 11.01 7.77
CA ALA A 157 7.71 10.68 7.17
C ALA A 157 7.23 11.77 6.19
N VAL A 158 7.34 13.04 6.60
CA VAL A 158 6.97 14.19 5.75
C VAL A 158 7.84 14.24 4.48
N VAL A 159 9.14 13.96 4.57
CA VAL A 159 10.03 13.94 3.39
C VAL A 159 9.56 12.90 2.36
N TYR A 160 9.13 11.71 2.79
CA TYR A 160 8.60 10.70 1.87
C TYR A 160 7.29 11.17 1.22
N ASN A 161 6.36 11.75 2.00
CA ASN A 161 5.12 12.29 1.45
C ASN A 161 5.36 13.41 0.43
N VAL A 162 6.26 14.35 0.73
CA VAL A 162 6.62 15.43 -0.19
C VAL A 162 7.24 14.86 -1.47
N ALA A 163 8.11 13.86 -1.37
CA ALA A 163 8.73 13.23 -2.53
C ALA A 163 7.69 12.54 -3.43
N VAL A 164 6.77 11.75 -2.87
CA VAL A 164 5.72 11.10 -3.67
C VAL A 164 4.71 12.11 -4.21
N THR A 165 4.35 13.15 -3.45
CA THR A 165 3.43 14.20 -3.93
C THR A 165 4.03 14.98 -5.09
N ALA A 166 5.32 15.34 -5.02
CA ALA A 166 6.01 15.96 -6.14
C ALA A 166 6.04 15.06 -7.38
N ALA A 167 6.31 13.76 -7.21
CA ALA A 167 6.30 12.79 -8.30
C ALA A 167 4.89 12.62 -8.91
N SER A 168 3.85 12.52 -8.08
CA SER A 168 2.46 12.44 -8.52
C SER A 168 2.03 13.66 -9.35
N LEU A 169 2.49 14.87 -8.96
CA LEU A 169 2.22 16.10 -9.69
C LEU A 169 2.96 16.17 -11.04
N SER A 170 4.18 15.64 -11.15
CA SER A 170 4.85 15.56 -12.46
C SER A 170 4.13 14.60 -13.40
N TYR A 171 3.67 13.46 -12.90
CA TYR A 171 2.92 12.48 -13.71
C TYR A 171 1.57 13.02 -14.20
N SER A 172 0.85 13.78 -13.37
CA SER A 172 -0.44 14.36 -13.79
C SER A 172 -0.26 15.40 -14.90
N VAL A 173 0.81 16.21 -14.85
CA VAL A 173 1.13 17.19 -15.90
C VAL A 173 1.46 16.50 -17.23
N ASP A 174 2.27 15.43 -17.21
CA ASP A 174 2.64 14.70 -18.43
C ASP A 174 1.46 13.98 -19.08
N PHE A 175 0.52 13.45 -18.30
CA PHE A 175 -0.70 12.81 -18.79
C PHE A 175 -1.65 13.84 -19.46
N HIS A 176 -1.78 15.03 -18.88
CA HIS A 176 -2.57 16.12 -19.48
C HIS A 176 -1.94 16.71 -20.74
N HIS A 177 -0.62 16.58 -20.94
CA HIS A 177 0.07 17.06 -22.14
C HIS A 177 0.14 16.03 -23.26
N ASN A 178 0.20 14.73 -22.94
CA ASN A 178 0.38 13.70 -23.95
C ASN A 178 -0.88 12.89 -24.25
N GLY A 179 -1.95 13.03 -23.46
CA GLY A 179 -3.16 12.22 -23.59
C GLY A 179 -2.90 10.72 -23.34
N PRO A 180 -3.95 9.90 -23.25
CA PRO A 180 -3.80 8.45 -23.28
C PRO A 180 -3.17 7.97 -24.61
#